data_AF-A0A3D0KSJ6-F1
#
_entry.id   AF-A0A3D0KSJ6-F1
#
_cell.length_a   1.000
_cell.length_b   1.000
_cell.length_c   1.000
_cell.angle_alpha   90.00
_cell.angle_beta   90.00
_cell.angle_gamma   90.00
#
_symmetry.space_group_name_H-M   'P 1'
#
loop_
_entity.id
_entity.type
_entity.pdbx_description
1 polymer ?
#
loop_
_entity_poly.entity_id
_entity_poly.type
_entity_poly.pdbx_seq_one_letter_code
_entity_poly.pdbx_strand_id
1 'polypeptide(L)'
;MCRACGQAGFIGGDAPPHSCPACHSTDIRSHEELFQLSLAHVDCDAFYASVEKRDDPSIRDRPVIVGGRERGVVAAACYIARKFGVRSAMPTWQALKRCPDAVVIRPRMDHYVAIGRDIRNRMLALTPLVQPVSIDEAFLDL
;
A
#
# COMPACT_ATOMS: atom_id res chain seq x y z
N MET A 1 -19.26 13.07 -2.75
CA MET A 1 -17.86 13.39 -3.10
C MET A 1 -17.52 12.81 -4.47
N CYS A 2 -16.94 13.61 -5.36
CA CYS A 2 -16.40 13.12 -6.64
C CYS A 2 -15.01 12.52 -6.44
N ARG A 3 -14.77 11.31 -6.95
CA ARG A 3 -13.47 10.62 -6.84
C ARG A 3 -12.44 11.10 -7.85
N ALA A 4 -12.86 11.71 -8.96
CA ALA A 4 -11.95 12.21 -9.98
C ALA A 4 -11.28 13.55 -9.60
N CYS A 5 -12.05 14.51 -9.07
CA CYS A 5 -11.53 15.84 -8.73
C CYS A 5 -11.53 16.15 -7.23
N GLY A 6 -12.03 15.25 -6.38
CA GLY A 6 -12.10 15.46 -4.93
C GLY A 6 -13.21 16.40 -4.46
N GLN A 7 -13.99 17.00 -5.36
CA GLN A 7 -15.05 17.93 -4.97
C GLN A 7 -16.08 17.25 -4.07
N ALA A 8 -16.35 17.86 -2.93
CA ALA A 8 -17.20 17.35 -1.87
C ALA A 8 -18.26 18.39 -1.47
N GLY A 9 -19.20 18.01 -0.59
CA GLY A 9 -20.18 18.96 -0.06
C GLY A 9 -21.24 19.44 -1.05
N PHE A 10 -21.84 18.56 -1.86
CA PHE A 10 -23.07 18.91 -2.56
C PHE A 10 -24.20 19.07 -1.54
N ILE A 11 -24.35 20.28 -0.98
CA ILE A 11 -25.38 20.65 -0.01
C ILE A 11 -26.61 21.09 -0.79
N GLY A 12 -27.77 20.47 -0.53
CA GLY A 12 -29.08 21.01 -0.93
C GLY A 12 -29.96 20.16 -1.85
N GLY A 13 -29.75 18.84 -1.96
CA GLY A 13 -30.66 17.95 -2.69
C GLY A 13 -30.92 16.65 -1.94
N ASP A 14 -32.13 16.11 -2.07
CA ASP A 14 -32.56 14.83 -1.45
C ASP A 14 -31.79 13.61 -2.00
N ALA A 15 -31.09 13.77 -3.12
CA ALA A 15 -30.28 12.75 -3.76
C ALA A 15 -28.94 13.32 -4.28
N PRO A 16 -27.86 12.52 -4.27
CA PRO A 16 -26.59 12.91 -4.87
C PRO A 16 -26.73 13.15 -6.38
N PRO A 17 -26.00 14.12 -6.98
CA PRO A 17 -26.08 14.38 -8.41
C PRO A 17 -25.57 13.19 -9.23
N HIS A 18 -26.14 12.96 -10.42
CA HIS A 18 -25.72 11.88 -11.33
C HIS A 18 -24.29 12.05 -11.87
N SER A 19 -23.77 13.27 -11.90
CA SER A 19 -22.40 13.58 -12.32
C SER A 19 -21.85 14.78 -11.56
N CYS A 20 -20.53 14.89 -11.49
CA CYS A 20 -19.88 15.94 -10.73
C CYS A 20 -20.10 17.27 -11.47
N PRO A 21 -20.65 18.32 -10.84
CA PRO A 21 -20.86 19.60 -11.51
C PRO A 21 -19.54 20.33 -11.85
N ALA A 22 -18.41 19.91 -11.27
CA ALA A 22 -17.11 20.51 -11.53
C ALA A 22 -16.32 19.82 -12.65
N CYS A 23 -16.43 18.49 -12.78
CA CYS A 23 -15.62 17.73 -13.75
C CYS A 23 -16.42 16.74 -14.60
N HIS A 24 -17.74 16.69 -14.43
CA HIS A 24 -18.68 15.79 -15.12
C HIS A 24 -18.42 14.29 -14.96
N SER A 25 -17.48 13.88 -14.09
CA SER A 25 -17.26 12.49 -13.75
C SER A 25 -18.50 11.89 -13.09
N THR A 26 -18.84 10.66 -13.49
CA THR A 26 -19.89 9.84 -12.86
C THR A 26 -19.38 9.03 -11.67
N ASP A 27 -18.07 9.08 -11.38
CA ASP A 27 -17.47 8.38 -10.23
C ASP A 27 -17.69 9.18 -8.94
N ILE A 28 -18.94 9.14 -8.48
CA ILE A 28 -19.41 9.82 -7.27
C ILE A 28 -19.59 8.79 -6.16
N ARG A 29 -19.20 9.17 -4.95
CA ARG A 29 -19.54 8.47 -3.72
C ARG A 29 -20.50 9.32 -2.91
N SER A 30 -21.56 8.70 -2.42
CA SER A 30 -22.59 9.29 -1.59
C SER A 30 -22.90 8.34 -0.45
N HIS A 31 -22.84 8.85 0.76
CA HIS A 31 -23.28 8.17 1.97
C HIS A 31 -23.70 9.26 2.95
N GLU A 32 -24.72 9.01 3.75
CA GLU A 32 -25.20 9.98 4.75
C GLU A 32 -24.07 10.38 5.71
N GLU A 33 -23.27 9.39 6.13
CA GLU A 33 -22.15 9.56 7.05
C GLU A 33 -20.80 9.82 6.33
N LEU A 34 -20.78 10.11 5.02
CA LEU A 34 -19.53 10.15 4.24
C LEU A 34 -18.48 11.11 4.81
N PHE A 35 -18.91 12.19 5.46
CA PHE A 35 -18.05 13.19 6.11
C PHE A 35 -17.93 13.00 7.62
N GLN A 36 -18.51 11.92 8.15
CA GLN A 36 -18.44 11.50 9.55
C GLN A 36 -17.52 10.28 9.73
N LEU A 37 -17.17 9.57 8.64
CA LEU A 37 -16.12 8.55 8.67
C LEU A 37 -14.72 9.21 8.67
N SER A 38 -14.15 9.39 9.87
CA SER A 38 -12.78 9.89 10.10
C SER A 38 -11.71 8.80 10.12
N LEU A 39 -12.11 7.51 10.15
CA LEU A 39 -11.16 6.41 10.28
C LEU A 39 -10.48 6.08 8.94
N ALA A 40 -9.17 6.25 8.89
CA ALA A 40 -8.33 5.82 7.79
C ALA A 40 -7.53 4.58 8.16
N HIS A 41 -7.53 3.59 7.26
CA HIS A 41 -6.59 2.47 7.32
C HIS A 41 -5.50 2.67 6.28
N VAL A 42 -4.23 2.61 6.70
CA VAL A 42 -3.07 2.81 5.83
C VAL A 42 -2.20 1.56 5.87
N ASP A 43 -1.87 1.04 4.69
CA ASP A 43 -0.97 -0.11 4.46
C ASP A 43 0.00 0.27 3.33
N CYS A 44 1.31 0.05 3.52
CA CYS A 44 2.30 0.33 2.49
C CYS A 44 2.45 -0.82 1.49
N ASP A 45 2.11 -0.54 0.24
CA ASP A 45 2.18 -1.49 -0.86
C ASP A 45 3.53 -2.23 -1.00
N ALA A 46 3.48 -3.55 -0.85
CA ALA A 46 4.63 -4.45 -0.99
C ALA A 46 5.89 -3.96 -0.25
N PHE A 47 5.70 -3.44 0.96
CA PHE A 47 6.64 -2.59 1.69
C PHE A 47 8.12 -2.94 1.53
N TYR A 48 8.56 -4.14 1.94
CA TYR A 48 9.98 -4.49 1.86
C TYR A 48 10.54 -4.47 0.42
N ALA A 49 9.79 -5.00 -0.54
CA ALA A 49 10.24 -4.99 -1.94
C ALA A 49 10.24 -3.58 -2.54
N SER A 50 9.32 -2.72 -2.11
CA SER A 50 9.26 -1.32 -2.50
C SER A 50 10.46 -0.52 -1.94
N VAL A 51 10.88 -0.80 -0.70
CA VAL A 51 12.10 -0.24 -0.11
C VAL A 51 13.34 -0.66 -0.90
N GLU A 52 13.50 -1.95 -1.20
CA GLU A 52 14.69 -2.41 -1.95
C GLU A 52 14.76 -1.78 -3.35
N LYS A 53 13.63 -1.65 -4.06
CA LYS A 53 13.58 -1.02 -5.38
C LYS A 53 13.81 0.50 -5.36
N ARG A 54 13.46 1.16 -4.26
CA ARG A 54 13.76 2.58 -4.05
C ARG A 54 15.26 2.78 -3.88
N ASP A 55 15.89 1.93 -3.07
CA ASP A 55 17.29 2.06 -2.69
C ASP A 55 18.25 1.57 -3.78
N ASP A 56 17.85 0.58 -4.58
CA ASP A 56 18.62 0.09 -5.74
C ASP A 56 17.80 0.27 -7.04
N PRO A 57 18.08 1.33 -7.82
CA PRO A 57 17.41 1.57 -9.09
C PRO A 57 17.64 0.46 -10.13
N SER A 58 18.72 -0.34 -10.04
CA SER A 58 19.05 -1.36 -11.03
C SER A 58 18.06 -2.54 -11.04
N ILE A 59 17.30 -2.70 -9.94
CA ILE A 59 16.29 -3.76 -9.78
C ILE A 59 14.85 -3.23 -9.86
N ARG A 60 14.66 -1.93 -10.15
CA ARG A 60 13.34 -1.27 -10.16
C ARG A 60 12.35 -1.97 -11.09
N ASP A 61 12.77 -2.33 -12.29
CA ASP A 61 11.93 -2.97 -13.30
C ASP A 61 12.04 -4.51 -13.31
N ARG A 62 12.73 -5.08 -12.32
CA ARG A 62 12.91 -6.53 -12.19
C ARG A 62 11.86 -7.15 -11.26
N PRO A 63 11.53 -8.44 -11.42
CA PRO A 63 10.82 -9.19 -10.39
C PRO A 63 11.72 -9.30 -9.14
N VAL A 64 11.25 -8.74 -8.02
CA VAL A 64 11.96 -8.74 -6.73
C VAL A 64 11.14 -9.51 -5.70
N ILE A 65 11.85 -10.37 -4.97
CA ILE A 65 11.39 -11.16 -3.83
C ILE A 65 12.29 -10.84 -2.65
N VAL A 66 11.71 -10.41 -1.53
CA VAL A 66 12.41 -10.31 -0.25
C VAL A 66 12.06 -11.54 0.58
N GLY A 67 13.05 -12.28 1.06
CA GLY A 67 12.80 -13.52 1.81
C GLY A 67 14.06 -14.37 2.04
N GLY A 68 13.86 -15.53 2.67
CA GLY A 68 14.94 -16.50 2.87
C GLY A 68 15.17 -17.38 1.64
N ARG A 69 16.42 -17.62 1.25
CA ARG A 69 16.76 -18.40 0.04
C ARG A 69 16.70 -19.91 0.27
N GLU A 70 17.41 -20.43 1.27
CA GLU A 70 17.42 -21.87 1.60
C GLU A 70 16.38 -22.18 2.69
N ARG A 71 15.42 -23.07 2.37
CA ARG A 71 14.27 -23.42 3.23
C ARG A 71 13.43 -22.23 3.74
N GLY A 72 13.58 -21.06 3.11
CA GLY A 72 12.86 -19.84 3.47
C GLY A 72 11.53 -19.67 2.75
N VAL A 73 10.79 -18.66 3.20
CA VAL A 73 9.55 -18.19 2.59
C VAL A 73 9.74 -16.77 2.06
N VAL A 74 8.88 -16.39 1.12
CA VAL A 74 8.72 -15.02 0.62
C VAL A 74 8.14 -14.15 1.74
N ALA A 75 8.93 -13.19 2.25
CA ALA A 75 8.44 -12.18 3.18
C ALA A 75 7.64 -11.10 2.44
N ALA A 76 8.14 -10.65 1.29
CA ALA A 76 7.43 -9.75 0.40
C ALA A 76 7.79 -10.01 -1.07
N ALA A 77 6.83 -9.81 -1.96
CA ALA A 77 7.05 -9.84 -3.41
C ALA A 77 6.49 -8.57 -4.05
N CYS A 78 7.28 -7.95 -4.92
CA CYS A 78 6.84 -6.80 -5.69
C CYS A 78 5.74 -7.19 -6.70
N TYR A 79 4.98 -6.20 -7.20
CA TYR A 79 3.91 -6.46 -8.16
C TYR A 79 4.37 -7.18 -9.44
N ILE A 80 5.60 -6.93 -9.91
CA ILE A 80 6.16 -7.62 -11.08
C ILE A 80 6.24 -9.13 -10.81
N ALA A 81 6.75 -9.54 -9.65
CA ALA A 81 6.81 -10.95 -9.25
C ALA A 81 5.41 -11.54 -9.01
N ARG A 82 4.47 -10.75 -8.45
CA ARG A 82 3.08 -11.17 -8.23
C ARG A 82 2.34 -11.52 -9.53
N LYS A 83 2.68 -10.88 -10.66
CA LYS A 83 2.13 -11.24 -11.99
C LYS A 83 2.45 -12.69 -12.39
N PHE A 84 3.58 -13.23 -11.94
CA PHE A 84 3.96 -14.63 -12.13
C PHE A 84 3.34 -15.57 -11.07
N GLY A 85 2.43 -15.05 -10.25
CA GLY A 85 1.75 -15.82 -9.21
C GLY A 85 2.58 -16.06 -7.95
N VAL A 86 3.67 -15.31 -7.73
CA VAL A 86 4.40 -15.30 -6.45
C VAL A 86 3.57 -14.58 -5.38
N ARG A 87 3.53 -15.12 -4.16
CA ARG A 87 2.76 -14.57 -3.02
C ARG A 87 3.60 -14.58 -1.75
N SER A 88 3.26 -13.74 -0.78
CA SER A 88 3.83 -13.80 0.56
C SER A 88 3.58 -15.16 1.21
N ALA A 89 4.46 -15.56 2.13
CA ALA A 89 4.50 -16.87 2.78
C ALA A 89 4.70 -18.09 1.84
N MET A 90 4.80 -17.88 0.52
CA MET A 90 5.16 -18.94 -0.43
C MET A 90 6.59 -19.44 -0.16
N PRO A 91 6.86 -20.75 -0.18
CA PRO A 91 8.23 -21.26 -0.15
C PRO A 91 9.05 -20.67 -1.30
N THR A 92 10.25 -20.17 -1.01
CA THR A 92 11.07 -19.46 -2.01
C THR A 92 11.43 -20.33 -3.21
N TRP A 93 11.63 -21.64 -3.01
CA TRP A 93 11.87 -22.58 -4.11
C TRP A 93 10.68 -22.64 -5.08
N GLN A 94 9.44 -22.58 -4.56
CA GLN A 94 8.23 -22.57 -5.37
C GLN A 94 8.06 -21.23 -6.08
N ALA A 95 8.41 -20.13 -5.41
CA ALA A 95 8.40 -18.81 -6.01
C ALA A 95 9.39 -18.70 -7.18
N LEU A 96 10.60 -19.24 -7.03
CA LEU A 96 11.61 -19.30 -8.10
C LEU A 96 11.21 -20.24 -9.24
N LYS A 97 10.47 -21.32 -8.97
CA LYS A 97 9.88 -22.15 -10.04
C LYS A 97 8.87 -21.37 -10.88
N ARG A 98 8.12 -20.44 -10.27
CA ARG A 98 7.13 -19.59 -10.94
C ARG A 98 7.76 -18.38 -11.64
N CYS A 99 8.79 -17.81 -11.05
CA CYS A 99 9.49 -16.62 -11.54
C CYS A 99 11.01 -16.86 -11.47
N PRO A 100 11.59 -17.56 -12.47
CA PRO A 100 13.01 -17.93 -12.45
C PRO A 100 13.98 -16.73 -12.45
N ASP A 101 13.57 -15.62 -13.08
CA ASP A 101 14.38 -14.41 -13.21
C ASP A 101 14.29 -13.46 -11.99
N ALA A 102 13.59 -13.89 -10.93
CA ALA A 102 13.40 -13.08 -9.73
C ALA A 102 14.72 -12.83 -8.99
N VAL A 103 14.95 -11.56 -8.67
CA VAL A 103 16.00 -11.15 -7.74
C VAL A 103 15.53 -11.44 -6.32
N VAL A 104 16.23 -12.35 -5.63
CA VAL A 104 15.95 -12.70 -4.23
C VAL A 104 16.89 -11.91 -3.32
N ILE A 105 16.31 -11.11 -2.45
CA ILE A 105 17.03 -10.23 -1.51
C ILE A 105 16.79 -10.71 -0.09
N ARG A 106 17.87 -10.76 0.70
CA ARG A 106 17.78 -11.08 2.13
C ARG A 106 17.16 -9.89 2.87
N PRO A 107 16.19 -10.09 3.78
CA PRO A 107 15.56 -9.00 4.52
C PRO A 107 16.56 -8.14 5.30
N ARG A 108 16.48 -6.81 5.14
CA ARG A 108 17.22 -5.81 5.92
C ARG A 108 16.32 -5.22 7.02
N MET A 109 15.98 -6.03 8.02
CA MET A 109 14.93 -5.71 9.01
C MET A 109 15.14 -4.37 9.72
N ASP A 110 16.36 -4.07 10.18
CA ASP A 110 16.66 -2.81 10.87
C ASP A 110 16.40 -1.59 9.98
N HIS A 111 16.71 -1.72 8.68
CA HIS A 111 16.48 -0.68 7.68
C HIS A 111 14.98 -0.46 7.44
N TYR A 112 14.21 -1.55 7.34
CA TYR A 112 12.75 -1.47 7.22
C TYR A 112 12.14 -0.80 8.44
N VAL A 113 12.65 -1.08 9.65
CA VAL A 113 12.17 -0.48 10.90
C VAL A 113 12.44 1.01 10.93
N ALA A 114 13.61 1.45 10.48
CA ALA A 114 13.91 2.88 10.37
C ALA A 114 12.90 3.59 9.43
N ILE A 115 12.64 3.02 8.26
CA ILE A 115 11.69 3.61 7.29
C ILE A 115 10.25 3.57 7.82
N GLY A 116 9.84 2.48 8.48
CA GLY A 116 8.52 2.38 9.09
C GLY A 116 8.30 3.44 10.17
N ARG A 117 9.35 3.79 10.94
CA ARG A 117 9.30 4.92 11.89
C ARG A 117 9.14 6.26 11.19
N ASP A 118 9.85 6.50 10.09
CA ASP A 118 9.69 7.73 9.31
C ASP A 118 8.27 7.89 8.77
N ILE A 119 7.68 6.79 8.29
CA ILE A 119 6.28 6.76 7.82
C ILE A 119 5.33 7.03 8.99
N ARG A 120 5.55 6.39 10.15
CA ARG A 120 4.75 6.61 11.35
C ARG A 120 4.82 8.05 11.85
N ASN A 121 5.98 8.70 11.80
CA ASN A 121 6.13 10.11 12.16
C ASN A 121 5.31 11.02 11.23
N ARG A 122 5.19 10.67 9.94
CA ARG A 122 4.32 11.40 9.00
C ARG A 122 2.84 11.19 9.32
N MET A 123 2.44 9.99 9.74
CA MET A 123 1.08 9.72 10.22
C MET A 123 0.76 10.54 11.48
N LEU A 124 1.68 10.56 12.45
CA LEU A 124 1.54 11.31 13.71
C LEU A 124 1.47 12.82 13.50
N ALA A 125 2.05 13.33 12.42
CA ALA A 125 1.93 14.74 12.04
C ALA A 125 0.53 15.11 11.53
N LEU A 126 -0.28 14.13 11.10
CA LEU A 126 -1.68 14.34 10.69
C LEU A 126 -2.63 14.28 11.88
N THR A 127 -2.43 13.30 12.77
CA THR A 127 -3.24 13.08 13.96
C THR A 127 -2.43 12.39 15.05
N PRO A 128 -2.63 12.70 16.35
CA PRO A 128 -2.03 11.92 17.43
C PRO A 128 -2.70 10.55 17.62
N LEU A 129 -3.89 10.34 17.06
CA LEU A 129 -4.68 9.11 17.20
C LEU A 129 -4.26 8.08 16.16
N VAL A 130 -3.07 7.52 16.34
CA VAL A 130 -2.50 6.49 15.46
C VAL A 130 -2.39 5.16 16.20
N GLN A 131 -3.02 4.11 15.69
CA GLN A 131 -2.89 2.74 16.18
C GLN A 131 -2.01 1.90 15.23
N PRO A 132 -0.75 1.62 15.59
CA PRO A 132 0.11 0.66 14.88
C PRO A 132 -0.54 -0.73 14.78
N VAL A 133 -0.55 -1.33 13.59
CA VAL A 133 -0.84 -2.77 13.41
C VAL A 133 0.45 -3.52 13.11
N SER A 134 1.30 -2.95 12.25
CA SER A 134 2.59 -3.51 11.87
C SER A 134 3.63 -2.39 11.64
N ILE A 135 4.75 -2.76 11.02
CA ILE A 135 5.80 -1.82 10.57
C ILE A 135 5.32 -0.88 9.46
N ASP A 136 4.39 -1.35 8.62
CA ASP A 136 3.89 -0.70 7.41
C ASP A 136 2.38 -0.40 7.44
N GLU A 137 1.68 -0.81 8.50
CA GLU A 137 0.23 -0.74 8.63
C GLU A 137 -0.20 0.00 9.92
N ALA A 138 -1.21 0.87 9.81
CA ALA A 138 -1.81 1.58 10.93
C ALA A 138 -3.24 2.06 10.66
N PHE A 139 -4.03 2.18 11.73
CA PHE A 139 -5.28 2.95 11.74
C PHE A 139 -5.04 4.37 12.25
N LEU A 140 -5.71 5.35 11.63
CA LEU A 140 -5.66 6.76 11.98
C LEU A 140 -7.10 7.28 12.14
N ASP A 141 -7.32 8.10 13.17
CA ASP A 141 -8.57 8.87 13.34
C ASP A 141 -8.29 10.34 12.98
N LEU A 142 -8.94 10.86 11.93
CA LEU A 142 -8.61 12.12 11.24
C LEU A 142 -9.60 13.27 11.47
#